data_AF-A0A962Y856-F1
#
_entry.id   AF-A0A962Y856-F1
#
_cell.length_a   1.000
_cell.length_b   1.000
_cell.length_c   1.000
_cell.angle_alpha   90.00
_cell.angle_beta   90.00
_cell.angle_gamma   90.00
#
_symmetry.space_group_name_H-M   'P 1'
#
loop_
_entity.id
_entity.type
_entity.pdbx_description
1 polymer ?
#
loop_
_entity_poly.entity_id
_entity_poly.type
_entity_poly.pdbx_seq_one_letter_code
_entity_poly.pdbx_strand_id
1 'polypeptide(L)' 'GVFRTHTDAPRVLIANSNLVPEWATWEHFNELDRKGLMMYGQM' A
#
# COMPACT_ATOMS: atom_id res chain seq x y z
N GLY A 1 -10.77 3.09 -2.08
CA GLY A 1 -12.08 2.94 -2.79
C GLY A 1 -13.08 2.29 -1.85
N VAL A 2 -14.37 2.37 -2.16
CA VAL A 2 -15.44 1.72 -1.38
C VAL A 2 -16.29 0.89 -2.32
N PHE A 3 -16.47 -0.40 -1.99
CA PHE A 3 -17.20 -1.36 -2.82
C PHE A 3 -18.15 -2.19 -1.95
N ARG A 4 -19.32 -2.54 -2.48
CA ARG A 4 -20.29 -3.40 -1.80
C ARG A 4 -19.82 -4.86 -1.87
N THR A 5 -19.78 -5.52 -0.72
CA THR A 5 -19.48 -6.95 -0.56
C THR A 5 -20.66 -7.67 0.12
N HIS A 6 -20.42 -8.72 0.92
CA HIS A 6 -21.42 -9.44 1.73
C HIS A 6 -21.21 -9.17 3.23
N THR A 7 -22.16 -9.61 4.08
CA THR A 7 -22.16 -9.34 5.53
C THR A 7 -20.90 -9.83 6.23
N ASP A 8 -20.40 -10.99 5.83
CA ASP A 8 -19.28 -11.66 6.51
C ASP A 8 -17.90 -11.34 5.91
N ALA A 9 -17.85 -10.48 4.88
CA ALA A 9 -16.58 -10.08 4.28
C ALA A 9 -15.75 -9.21 5.25
N PRO A 10 -14.41 -9.18 5.12
CA PRO A 10 -13.59 -8.20 5.81
C PRO A 10 -14.11 -6.78 5.59
N ARG A 11 -14.17 -6.00 6.68
CA ARG A 11 -14.69 -4.61 6.62
C ARG A 11 -13.70 -3.64 5.97
N VAL A 12 -12.41 -3.92 6.13
CA VAL A 12 -11.32 -3.13 5.58
C VAL A 12 -10.29 -4.09 4.99
N LEU A 13 -9.83 -3.80 3.78
CA LEU A 13 -8.69 -4.46 3.14
C LEU A 13 -7.58 -3.42 3.00
N ILE A 14 -6.39 -3.75 3.48
CA ILE A 14 -5.23 -2.85 3.51
C ILE A 14 -4.11 -3.49 2.69
N ALA A 15 -3.48 -2.68 1.84
CA ALA A 15 -2.30 -3.05 1.07
C ALA A 15 -1.30 -1.90 1.17
N ASN A 16 -0.35 -2.01 2.10
CA ASN A 16 0.66 -0.98 2.36
C ASN A 16 2.03 -1.43 1.85
N SER A 17 2.83 -0.45 1.40
CA SER A 17 4.25 -0.62 1.08
C SER A 17 4.59 -1.62 -0.04
N ASN A 18 3.62 -2.05 -0.84
CA ASN A 18 3.85 -2.98 -1.97
C ASN A 18 4.46 -2.25 -3.17
N LEU A 19 5.54 -2.79 -3.72
CA LEU A 19 6.17 -2.35 -4.97
C LEU A 19 6.41 -3.55 -5.88
N VAL A 20 6.38 -3.35 -7.20
CA VAL A 20 6.79 -4.40 -8.15
C VAL A 20 8.28 -4.69 -7.92
N PRO A 21 8.75 -5.96 -7.97
CA PRO A 21 10.06 -6.35 -7.45
C PRO A 21 11.26 -5.57 -7.99
N GLU A 22 11.24 -5.21 -9.28
CA GLU A 22 12.31 -4.41 -9.92
C GLU A 22 12.50 -3.04 -9.25
N TRP A 23 11.46 -2.50 -8.62
CA TRP A 23 11.47 -1.20 -7.93
C TRP A 23 11.38 -1.32 -6.41
N ALA A 24 11.48 -2.53 -5.85
CA ALA A 24 11.37 -2.77 -4.42
C ALA A 24 12.66 -2.39 -3.67
N THR A 25 13.12 -1.15 -3.86
CA THR A 25 14.32 -0.58 -3.23
C THR A 25 13.97 0.62 -2.36
N TRP A 26 14.82 0.93 -1.39
CA TRP A 26 14.64 2.09 -0.52
C TRP A 26 14.74 3.41 -1.28
N GLU A 27 15.57 3.49 -2.31
CA GLU A 27 15.72 4.68 -3.15
C GLU A 27 14.40 5.03 -3.83
N HIS A 28 13.74 4.04 -4.44
CA HIS A 28 12.47 4.25 -5.13
C HIS A 28 11.33 4.48 -4.13
N PHE A 29 11.32 3.76 -3.01
CA PHE A 29 10.37 3.99 -1.92
C PHE A 29 10.45 5.45 -1.43
N ASN A 30 11.65 5.95 -1.13
CA ASN A 30 11.86 7.31 -0.64
C ASN A 30 11.61 8.38 -1.71
N GLU A 31 11.74 8.04 -3.00
CA GLU A 31 11.30 8.90 -4.09
C GLU A 31 9.76 9.09 -4.06
N LEU A 32 9.01 8.00 -3.88
CA LEU A 32 7.55 8.04 -3.79
C LEU A 32 7.05 8.69 -2.49
N ASP A 33 7.73 8.44 -1.37
CA ASP A 33 7.41 9.04 -0.08
C ASP A 33 7.58 10.57 -0.12
N ARG A 34 8.66 11.09 -0.71
CA ARG A 34 8.86 12.53 -0.93
C ARG A 34 7.79 13.17 -1.82
N LYS A 35 7.10 12.38 -2.66
CA LYS A 35 5.95 12.82 -3.47
C LYS A 35 4.61 12.66 -2.74
N GLY A 36 4.60 12.12 -1.51
CA GLY A 36 3.39 11.81 -0.75
C GLY A 36 2.61 10.60 -1.29
N LEU A 37 3.27 9.71 -2.04
CA LEU A 37 2.66 8.56 -2.71
C LEU A 37 2.93 7.22 -2.00
N MET A 38 3.68 7.23 -0.90
CA MET A 38 4.07 6.02 -0.20
C MET A 38 3.99 6.19 1.33
N MET A 39 3.81 5.08 2.02
CA MET A 39 3.80 4.99 3.48
C MET A 39 4.42 3.66 3.90
N TYR A 40 5.18 3.65 5.00
CA TYR A 40 5.74 2.43 5.59
C TYR A 40 4.75 1.81 6.57
N GLY A 41 4.32 0.58 6.30
CA GLY A 41 3.24 -0.10 7.04
C GLY A 41 3.70 -1.22 7.97
N GLN A 42 4.75 -0.98 8.76
CA GLN A 42 5.39 -1.92 9.72
C GLN A 42 4.39 -2.81 10.50
N MET A 43 4.86 -3.96 11.00
CA MET A 43 4.06 -4.97 11.72
C MET A 43 4.25 -4.93 13.23
#